data_AF-A0A927P984-F1
#
_entry.id   AF-A0A927P984-F1
#
_cell.length_a   1.000
_cell.length_b   1.000
_cell.length_c   1.000
_cell.angle_alpha   90.00
_cell.angle_beta   90.00
_cell.angle_gamma   90.00
#
_symmetry.space_group_name_H-M   'P 1'
#
loop_
_entity.id
_entity.type
_entity.pdbx_description
1 polymer ?
#
loop_
_entity_poly.entity_id
_entity_poly.type
_entity_poly.pdbx_seq_one_letter_code
_entity_poly.pdbx_strand_id
1 'polypeptide(L)'
;MADYWYARVGQGEFAPLTFDGQGWSMKYNLVWDIVFDLGLIPKEFYARETRSYLPRMNAFGLPLDSRADYTKSDWIAWCAAMAQDEDTRKALLAPMAYYLRNTRTRVPFSDWYDTISGDFVEFIARSVQGGLFMPMLTAK
;
A
#
# COMPACT_ATOMS: atom_id res chain seq x y z
N MET A 1 -16.87 9.88 -13.46
CA MET A 1 -16.84 9.15 -12.17
C MET A 1 -15.54 9.43 -11.41
N ALA A 2 -14.37 9.30 -12.06
CA ALA A 2 -13.06 9.65 -11.47
C ALA A 2 -12.97 11.11 -10.99
N ASP A 3 -13.36 12.08 -11.83
CA ASP A 3 -13.34 13.51 -11.44
C ASP A 3 -14.18 13.81 -10.20
N TYR A 4 -15.35 13.18 -10.10
CA TYR A 4 -16.23 13.33 -8.94
C TYR A 4 -15.60 12.76 -7.67
N TRP A 5 -14.97 11.58 -7.78
CA TRP A 5 -14.24 10.98 -6.67
C TRP A 5 -13.07 11.85 -6.25
N TYR A 6 -12.26 12.33 -7.20
CA TYR A 6 -11.12 13.20 -6.95
C TYR A 6 -11.53 14.51 -6.27
N ALA A 7 -12.62 15.14 -6.74
CA ALA A 7 -13.17 16.34 -6.13
C ALA A 7 -13.65 16.11 -4.68
N ARG A 8 -14.23 14.94 -4.38
CA ARG A 8 -14.68 14.58 -3.02
C ARG A 8 -13.56 14.23 -2.06
N VAL A 9 -12.52 13.56 -2.54
CA VAL A 9 -11.33 13.23 -1.74
C VAL A 9 -10.61 14.51 -1.31
N GLY A 10 -10.66 15.55 -2.14
CA GLY A 10 -10.03 16.83 -1.86
C GLY A 10 -8.51 16.78 -2.06
N GLN A 11 -7.85 17.87 -1.68
CA GLN A 11 -6.41 18.07 -1.86
C GLN A 11 -5.64 18.05 -0.52
N GLY A 12 -6.19 17.38 0.49
CA GLY A 12 -5.48 17.14 1.75
C GLY A 12 -4.22 16.30 1.56
N GLU A 13 -3.40 16.19 2.60
CA GLU A 13 -2.12 15.46 2.58
C GLU A 13 -2.28 13.97 2.20
N PHE A 14 -3.46 13.38 2.41
CA PHE A 14 -3.81 12.02 2.05
C PHE A 14 -5.31 11.91 1.77
N ALA A 15 -5.72 10.86 1.06
CA ALA A 15 -7.11 10.54 0.83
C ALA A 15 -7.75 9.90 2.08
N PRO A 16 -8.93 10.37 2.53
CA PRO A 16 -9.54 9.86 3.74
C PRO A 16 -10.03 8.41 3.55
N LEU A 17 -10.23 7.69 4.65
CA LEU A 17 -10.80 6.32 4.61
C LEU A 17 -12.20 6.36 3.97
N THR A 18 -13.03 7.30 4.42
CA THR A 18 -14.41 7.55 3.98
C THR A 18 -14.65 9.04 3.74
N PHE A 19 -15.77 9.40 3.09
CA PHE A 19 -16.08 10.80 2.78
C PHE A 19 -16.55 11.64 3.97
N ASP A 20 -16.56 11.08 5.18
CA ASP A 20 -16.68 11.83 6.44
C ASP A 20 -15.37 12.51 6.85
N GLY A 21 -14.27 12.25 6.13
CA GLY A 21 -12.96 12.85 6.39
C GLY A 21 -12.21 12.22 7.56
N GLN A 22 -12.72 11.13 8.14
CA GLN A 22 -12.10 10.48 9.29
C GLN A 22 -11.19 9.33 8.84
N GLY A 23 -9.98 9.28 9.41
CA GLY A 23 -9.02 8.22 9.15
C GLY A 23 -8.42 8.25 7.74
N TRP A 24 -7.60 7.25 7.45
CA TRP A 24 -6.86 7.09 6.19
C TRP A 24 -6.87 5.62 5.79
N SER A 25 -6.68 5.32 4.51
CA SER A 25 -6.43 3.94 4.05
C SER A 25 -5.57 3.87 2.81
N MET A 26 -4.88 2.75 2.63
CA MET A 26 -4.17 2.44 1.39
C MET A 26 -5.12 2.55 0.19
N LYS A 27 -4.73 3.30 -0.84
CA LYS A 27 -5.49 3.38 -2.10
C LYS A 27 -4.95 2.42 -3.16
N TYR A 28 -4.63 1.19 -2.76
CA TYR A 28 -3.93 0.18 -3.56
C TYR A 28 -4.57 -0.09 -4.93
N ASN A 29 -5.91 -0.07 -5.03
CA ASN A 29 -6.62 -0.30 -6.30
C ASN A 29 -6.42 0.81 -7.34
N LEU A 30 -5.91 1.99 -6.97
CA LEU A 30 -5.64 3.05 -7.93
C LEU A 30 -4.40 2.77 -8.80
N VAL A 31 -3.63 1.72 -8.48
CA VAL A 31 -2.47 1.29 -9.27
C VAL A 31 -2.83 0.96 -10.72
N TRP A 32 -4.07 0.53 -10.98
CA TRP A 32 -4.53 0.19 -12.32
C TRP A 32 -4.63 1.41 -13.25
N ASP A 33 -4.84 2.61 -12.70
CA ASP A 33 -4.77 3.85 -13.49
C ASP A 33 -3.37 4.04 -14.09
N ILE A 34 -2.33 3.65 -13.34
CA ILE A 34 -0.93 3.76 -13.74
C ILE A 34 -0.55 2.61 -14.69
N VAL A 35 -0.91 1.37 -14.36
CA VAL A 35 -0.56 0.19 -15.16
C VAL A 35 -1.14 0.28 -16.57
N PHE A 36 -2.38 0.75 -16.70
CA PHE A 36 -3.06 0.88 -17.99
C PHE A 36 -2.94 2.28 -18.62
N ASP A 37 -2.22 3.21 -17.98
CA ASP A 37 -2.02 4.59 -18.45
C ASP A 37 -3.34 5.30 -18.79
N LEU A 38 -4.35 5.15 -17.92
CA LEU A 38 -5.71 5.65 -18.18
C LEU A 38 -5.85 7.15 -17.95
N GLY A 39 -4.97 7.74 -17.13
CA GLY A 39 -4.95 9.17 -16.84
C GLY A 39 -6.20 9.66 -16.10
N LEU A 40 -6.79 8.81 -15.25
CA LEU A 40 -8.02 9.12 -14.51
C LEU A 40 -7.76 10.08 -13.35
N ILE A 41 -6.59 9.99 -12.71
CA ILE A 41 -6.22 10.81 -11.55
C ILE A 41 -4.88 11.53 -11.84
N PRO A 42 -4.72 12.82 -11.44
CA PRO A 42 -3.46 13.54 -11.65
C PRO A 42 -2.25 12.87 -10.97
N LYS A 43 -1.08 12.88 -11.60
CA LYS A 43 0.15 12.24 -11.09
C LYS A 43 0.56 12.76 -9.71
N GLU A 44 0.27 14.02 -9.44
CA GLU A 44 0.55 14.71 -8.17
C GLU A 44 -0.22 14.07 -7.01
N PHE A 45 -1.41 13.52 -7.27
CA PHE A 45 -2.16 12.76 -6.28
C PHE A 45 -1.36 11.54 -5.82
N TYR A 46 -0.85 10.73 -6.75
CA TYR A 46 -0.10 9.51 -6.42
C TYR A 46 1.18 9.79 -5.64
N ALA A 47 1.92 10.82 -6.04
CA ALA A 47 3.12 11.25 -5.34
C ALA A 47 2.81 11.68 -3.89
N ARG A 48 1.76 12.48 -3.71
CA ARG A 48 1.32 12.92 -2.38
C ARG A 48 0.83 11.75 -1.53
N GLU A 49 -0.06 10.94 -2.09
CA GLU A 49 -0.71 9.82 -1.43
C GLU A 49 0.31 8.79 -0.93
N THR A 50 1.23 8.36 -1.79
CA THR A 50 2.27 7.38 -1.42
C THR A 50 3.27 7.90 -0.40
N ARG A 51 3.67 9.18 -0.48
CA ARG A 51 4.54 9.79 0.55
C ARG A 51 3.86 9.90 1.90
N SER A 52 2.55 10.16 1.91
CA SER A 52 1.78 10.25 3.16
C SER A 52 1.84 8.96 3.98
N TYR A 53 2.12 7.81 3.35
CA TYR A 53 2.21 6.52 4.03
C TYR A 53 3.50 6.36 4.85
N LEU A 54 4.59 7.05 4.47
CA LEU A 54 5.90 6.91 5.12
C LEU A 54 5.88 7.15 6.64
N PRO A 55 5.26 8.21 7.19
CA PRO A 55 5.18 8.41 8.64
C PRO A 55 4.31 7.38 9.37
N ARG A 56 3.62 6.48 8.66
CA ARG A 56 2.71 5.46 9.22
C ARG A 56 3.29 4.05 9.14
N MET A 57 4.53 3.91 8.67
CA MET A 57 5.21 2.63 8.56
C MET A 57 5.59 2.10 9.94
N ASN A 58 5.19 0.86 10.21
CA ASN A 58 5.69 0.08 11.34
C ASN A 58 6.85 -0.82 10.87
N ALA A 59 7.47 -1.53 11.82
CA ALA A 59 8.66 -2.35 11.57
C ALA A 59 8.49 -3.38 10.43
N PHE A 60 7.29 -3.95 10.29
CA PHE A 60 6.99 -5.01 9.33
C PHE A 60 6.11 -4.57 8.15
N GLY A 61 5.60 -3.33 8.13
CA GLY A 61 4.79 -2.85 7.02
C GLY A 61 3.96 -1.60 7.30
N LEU A 62 3.20 -1.20 6.28
CA LEU A 62 2.17 -0.17 6.39
C LEU A 62 0.86 -0.83 6.82
N PRO A 63 0.13 -0.33 7.84
CA PRO A 63 -1.22 -0.79 8.13
C PRO A 63 -2.20 -0.54 6.96
N LEU A 64 -3.25 -1.35 6.84
CA LEU A 64 -4.29 -1.18 5.81
C LEU A 64 -4.92 0.21 5.83
N ASP A 65 -5.23 0.66 7.04
CA ASP A 65 -5.93 1.89 7.34
C ASP A 65 -5.76 2.24 8.81
N SER A 66 -6.35 3.36 9.23
CA SER A 66 -6.24 3.88 10.59
C SER A 66 -6.93 3.05 11.69
N ARG A 67 -7.57 1.91 11.39
CA ARG A 67 -8.39 1.16 12.35
C ARG A 67 -7.68 -0.01 13.02
N ALA A 68 -6.60 -0.51 12.42
CA ALA A 68 -5.85 -1.66 12.94
C ALA A 68 -4.43 -1.70 12.38
N ASP A 69 -3.51 -2.33 13.12
CA ASP A 69 -2.08 -2.39 12.78
C ASP A 69 -1.69 -3.56 11.86
N TYR A 70 -2.64 -4.31 11.30
CA TYR A 70 -2.33 -5.39 10.36
C TYR A 70 -2.27 -4.90 8.91
N THR A 71 -1.57 -5.65 8.07
CA THR A 71 -1.38 -5.33 6.66
C THR A 71 -1.75 -6.46 5.69
N LYS A 72 -1.69 -6.14 4.39
CA LYS A 72 -1.63 -7.09 3.30
C LYS A 72 -0.40 -6.83 2.43
N SER A 73 0.49 -7.82 2.32
CA SER A 73 1.76 -7.69 1.58
C SER A 73 1.58 -7.27 0.12
N ASP A 74 0.59 -7.84 -0.58
CA ASP A 74 0.26 -7.50 -1.95
C ASP A 74 -0.21 -6.04 -2.07
N TRP A 75 -0.97 -5.54 -1.10
CA TRP A 75 -1.45 -4.15 -1.12
C TRP A 75 -0.32 -3.14 -0.89
N ILE A 76 0.65 -3.47 -0.03
CA ILE A 76 1.87 -2.66 0.11
C ILE A 76 2.61 -2.59 -1.23
N ALA A 77 2.78 -3.73 -1.92
CA ALA A 77 3.46 -3.76 -3.22
C ALA A 77 2.71 -2.94 -4.29
N TRP A 78 1.38 -2.93 -4.26
CA TRP A 78 0.56 -2.12 -5.17
C TRP A 78 0.70 -0.63 -4.86
N CYS A 79 0.70 -0.24 -3.58
CA CYS A 79 1.01 1.13 -3.18
C CYS A 79 2.41 1.56 -3.58
N ALA A 80 3.42 0.69 -3.42
CA ALA A 80 4.79 0.97 -3.84
C ALA A 80 4.89 1.16 -5.37
N ALA A 81 4.13 0.40 -6.16
CA ALA A 81 4.08 0.55 -7.60
C ALA A 81 3.48 1.89 -8.06
N MET A 82 2.68 2.56 -7.21
CA MET A 82 2.16 3.91 -7.46
C MET A 82 3.17 5.03 -7.14
N ALA A 83 4.24 4.73 -6.39
CA ALA A 83 5.22 5.73 -5.99
C ALA A 83 6.00 6.27 -7.18
N GLN A 84 6.04 7.61 -7.29
CA GLN A 84 6.66 8.34 -8.40
C GLN A 84 8.18 8.49 -8.25
N ASP A 85 8.72 8.22 -7.05
CA ASP A 85 10.15 8.24 -6.76
C ASP A 85 10.62 6.91 -6.16
N GLU A 86 11.89 6.59 -6.41
CA GLU A 86 12.48 5.30 -6.04
C GLU A 86 12.63 5.16 -4.51
N ASP A 87 12.90 6.27 -3.81
CA ASP A 87 13.09 6.26 -2.36
C ASP A 87 11.79 5.91 -1.64
N THR A 88 10.67 6.53 -2.01
CA THR A 88 9.33 6.19 -1.47
C THR A 88 8.99 4.73 -1.78
N ARG A 89 9.26 4.28 -3.01
CA ARG A 89 9.02 2.88 -3.40
C ARG A 89 9.81 1.90 -2.53
N LYS A 90 11.11 2.14 -2.36
CA LYS A 90 12.00 1.31 -1.53
C LYS A 90 11.57 1.33 -0.07
N ALA A 91 11.20 2.49 0.45
CA ALA A 91 10.73 2.63 1.83
C ALA A 91 9.44 1.83 2.10
N LEU A 92 8.51 1.80 1.14
CA LEU A 92 7.29 0.98 1.24
C LEU A 92 7.59 -0.53 1.19
N LEU A 93 8.53 -0.97 0.35
CA LEU A 93 8.87 -2.39 0.17
C LEU A 93 9.82 -2.94 1.24
N ALA A 94 10.69 -2.10 1.82
CA ALA A 94 11.74 -2.55 2.74
C ALA A 94 11.20 -3.33 3.97
N PRO A 95 10.09 -2.92 4.61
CA PRO A 95 9.53 -3.66 5.74
C PRO A 95 8.99 -5.05 5.37
N MET A 96 8.57 -5.28 4.12
CA MET A 96 8.20 -6.62 3.66
C MET A 96 9.43 -7.54 3.58
N ALA A 97 10.56 -7.03 3.08
CA ALA A 97 11.82 -7.75 3.11
C ALA A 97 12.32 -7.97 4.55
N TYR A 98 12.03 -7.04 5.47
CA TYR A 98 12.31 -7.21 6.89
C TYR A 98 11.43 -8.31 7.51
N TYR A 99 10.13 -8.35 7.18
CA TYR A 99 9.19 -9.39 7.59
C TYR A 99 9.66 -10.79 7.18
N LEU A 100 10.00 -10.99 5.92
CA LEU A 100 10.48 -12.28 5.41
C LEU A 100 11.74 -12.79 6.13
N ARG A 101 12.58 -11.88 6.64
CA ARG A 101 13.82 -12.23 7.33
C ARG A 101 13.63 -12.44 8.84
N ASN A 102 12.73 -11.69 9.47
CA ASN A 102 12.71 -11.53 10.92
C ASN A 102 11.41 -11.97 11.60
N THR A 103 10.36 -12.32 10.84
CA THR A 103 9.14 -12.85 11.46
C THR A 103 9.43 -14.11 12.27
N ARG A 104 8.82 -14.20 13.45
CA ARG A 104 8.88 -15.39 14.31
C ARG A 104 7.87 -16.46 13.88
N THR A 105 6.94 -16.10 13.01
CA THR A 105 5.90 -17.01 12.53
C THR A 105 6.52 -18.09 11.63
N ARG A 106 6.18 -19.36 11.88
CA ARG A 106 6.67 -20.52 11.12
C ARG A 106 5.62 -21.05 10.14
N VAL A 107 5.11 -20.16 9.28
CA VAL A 107 4.18 -20.50 8.19
C VAL A 107 4.76 -20.04 6.84
N PRO A 108 4.34 -20.63 5.71
CA PRO A 108 4.65 -20.08 4.39
C PRO A 108 4.23 -18.61 4.30
N PHE A 109 4.94 -17.78 3.52
CA PHE A 109 4.74 -16.32 3.46
C PHE A 109 3.26 -15.91 3.54
N SER A 110 2.86 -15.41 4.72
CA SER A 110 1.52 -14.92 4.98
C SER A 110 1.30 -13.63 4.21
N ASP A 111 0.14 -13.53 3.56
CA ASP A 111 -0.24 -12.26 2.96
C ASP A 111 -0.90 -11.32 3.95
N TRP A 112 -1.41 -11.79 5.10
CA TRP A 112 -1.99 -10.96 6.17
C TRP A 112 -1.28 -11.16 7.51
N TYR A 113 -0.66 -10.10 8.01
CA TYR A 113 0.16 -10.13 9.22
C TYR A 113 0.14 -8.78 9.96
N ASP A 114 0.50 -8.81 11.24
CA ASP A 114 0.62 -7.62 12.08
C ASP A 114 1.88 -6.82 11.74
N THR A 115 1.76 -5.51 11.55
CA THR A 115 2.90 -4.67 11.11
C THR A 115 3.84 -4.26 12.24
N ILE A 116 3.45 -4.44 13.51
CA ILE A 116 4.27 -4.13 14.68
C ILE A 116 5.07 -5.35 15.12
N SER A 117 4.42 -6.50 15.31
CA SER A 117 5.07 -7.73 15.79
C SER A 117 5.59 -8.62 14.67
N GLY A 118 5.03 -8.50 13.46
CA GLY A 118 5.32 -9.42 12.35
C GLY A 118 4.67 -10.79 12.54
N ASP A 119 3.71 -10.92 13.47
CA ASP A 119 2.97 -12.17 13.65
C ASP A 119 1.93 -12.34 12.55
N PHE A 120 1.78 -13.57 12.08
CA PHE A 120 0.70 -13.93 11.18
C PHE A 120 -0.66 -13.67 11.85
N VAL A 121 -1.58 -13.10 11.09
CA VAL A 121 -2.98 -12.95 11.48
C VAL A 121 -3.78 -14.11 10.88
N GLU A 122 -3.91 -14.11 9.55
CA GLU A 122 -4.60 -15.13 8.77
C GLU A 122 -4.00 -15.24 7.37
N PHE A 123 -4.51 -16.18 6.56
CA PHE A 123 -4.14 -16.41 5.16
C PHE A 123 -2.67 -16.74 4.87
N ILE A 124 -2.44 -18.01 4.53
CA ILE A 124 -1.12 -18.55 4.16
C ILE A 124 -1.09 -18.96 2.70
N ALA A 125 0.05 -18.73 2.02
CA ALA A 125 0.33 -19.26 0.68
C ALA A 125 -0.77 -19.06 -0.38
N ARG A 126 -1.54 -17.97 -0.29
CA ARG A 126 -2.60 -17.69 -1.25
C ARG A 126 -2.02 -17.16 -2.56
N SER A 127 -2.72 -17.44 -3.66
CA SER A 127 -2.34 -16.95 -5.00
C SER A 127 -2.25 -15.44 -5.11
N VAL A 128 -2.91 -14.69 -4.21
CA VAL A 128 -2.81 -13.22 -4.14
C VAL A 128 -1.38 -12.72 -3.93
N GLN A 129 -0.47 -13.55 -3.41
CA GLN A 129 0.96 -13.25 -3.34
C GLN A 129 1.61 -13.00 -4.71
N GLY A 130 0.97 -13.36 -5.83
CA GLY A 130 1.37 -12.89 -7.15
C GLY A 130 1.33 -11.36 -7.29
N GLY A 131 0.55 -10.65 -6.46
CA GLY A 131 0.48 -9.20 -6.42
C GLY A 131 1.79 -8.51 -6.03
N LEU A 132 2.74 -9.23 -5.41
CA LEU A 132 4.07 -8.72 -5.09
C LEU A 132 4.87 -8.26 -6.31
N PHE A 133 4.55 -8.80 -7.49
CA PHE A 133 5.21 -8.46 -8.75
C PHE A 133 4.69 -7.16 -9.38
N MET A 134 3.70 -6.48 -8.78
CA MET A 134 3.12 -5.23 -9.30
C MET A 134 4.17 -4.15 -9.65
N PRO A 135 5.23 -3.90 -8.86
CA PRO A 135 6.26 -2.92 -9.23
C PRO A 135 7.01 -3.26 -10.54
N MET A 136 7.03 -4.52 -10.97
CA MET A 136 7.62 -4.90 -12.27
C MET A 136 6.73 -4.50 -13.45
N LEU A 137 5.42 -4.37 -13.23
CA LEU A 137 4.47 -3.93 -14.26
C LEU A 137 4.53 -2.41 -14.48
N THR A 138 5.01 -1.65 -13.49
CA THR A 138 5.13 -0.19 -13.57
C THR A 138 6.57 0.30 -13.77
N ALA A 139 7.55 -0.60 -13.75
CA ALA A 139 8.93 -0.29 -14.12
C ALA A 139 9.00 -0.02 -15.64
N LYS A 140 9.26 1.25 -16.00
CA LYS A 140 9.55 1.69 -17.37
C LYS A 140 11.03 2.01 -17.51
#